data_AF-A0A0M3T2M9-F1
#
_entry.id   AF-A0A0M3T2M9-F1
#
_cell.length_a   1.000
_cell.length_b   1.000
_cell.length_c   1.000
_cell.angle_alpha   90.00
_cell.angle_beta   90.00
_cell.angle_gamma   90.00
#
_symmetry.space_group_name_H-M   'P 1'
#
loop_
_entity.id
_entity.type
_entity.pdbx_description
1 polymer ?
#
loop_
_entity_poly.entity_id
_entity_poly.type
_entity_poly.pdbx_seq_one_letter_code
_entity_poly.pdbx_strand_id
1 'polypeptide(L)'
;MIRDSVKSSIPENHYKESVLPIDSSAVKKAGLSPNEFDGFSHSTQQQNNNVVSQKALSLNYFYPNTNILKNKYKIKSSVLLKEKYLHDAKQAATDLRFEPLPKNFDSSYLKYIHKRLFGNAFEWAGYTRDVSFAFADNTVAQMSLMYKRDFSAPFATSEEIHTGLQNLDKEIADKNNLKDLSREEFISYAAPLFARLNYLHPFREGNGHAQRMFFERLAKAAGHNLDFSLATKARMDFSCSQAMKHNNLEPMQHMFEDVSNPHKRLLLREFLDSKEAFRNRNSDDYCIVVAKEGEPIAGIYENSRVQGFTINTSDTLVVCPKRNLPKEYLEKLQPGDYTTFVIEEAPKILIPAKRMKLLTAEKLSQMVSEDLLTKSSRKVIEMLSKTVYGKSNILEEKMDLVEQQPHLGEVIATGIRNDPESISKLSGAECALFGYTFFKSETRQLAEKDIPALCDAIKSHADTIKLLRSEISQSYQAERYREGQPVFEPEKSLRKLLSLPKEQRENLLSLFPELRKEVYYYMKAINNRLSPKDHEAIAENNHAMFAKNTDLPLDKAKEVIDIVKSVKEVYEQARIAQIDQSKSRDLAVVHH
;
A
#
# COMPACT_ATOMS: atom_id res chain seq x y z
N MET A 1 -29.20 -22.39 13.90
CA MET A 1 -30.25 -21.35 14.07
C MET A 1 -29.56 -20.06 14.49
N ILE A 2 -29.16 -19.22 13.54
CA ILE A 2 -28.61 -17.88 13.79
C ILE A 2 -29.46 -16.96 12.92
N ARG A 3 -30.39 -16.24 13.55
CA ARG A 3 -31.30 -15.28 12.93
C ARG A 3 -30.75 -13.87 13.14
N ASP A 4 -30.63 -13.15 12.03
CA ASP A 4 -31.01 -11.75 11.82
C ASP A 4 -30.84 -10.75 12.97
N SER A 5 -29.91 -9.80 12.80
CA SER A 5 -30.18 -8.37 13.07
C SER A 5 -28.99 -7.49 12.68
N VAL A 6 -28.89 -7.17 11.39
CA VAL A 6 -28.29 -5.89 10.97
C VAL A 6 -29.43 -5.04 10.42
N LYS A 7 -30.07 -4.28 11.33
CA LYS A 7 -31.04 -3.26 10.96
C LYS A 7 -30.30 -2.13 10.25
N SER A 8 -30.61 -1.93 8.97
CA SER A 8 -30.19 -0.76 8.21
C SER A 8 -31.03 0.43 8.67
N SER A 9 -30.41 1.39 9.35
CA SER A 9 -31.03 2.65 9.75
C SER A 9 -30.90 3.68 8.61
N ILE A 10 -32.06 4.13 8.10
CA ILE A 10 -32.29 5.12 7.03
C ILE A 10 -32.28 6.54 7.64
N PRO A 11 -31.85 7.62 6.93
CA PRO A 11 -32.81 8.49 6.22
C PRO A 11 -32.39 9.03 4.83
N GLU A 12 -33.44 9.36 4.07
CA GLU A 12 -33.72 10.38 3.03
C GLU A 12 -32.76 10.76 1.88
N ASN A 13 -33.37 11.09 0.73
CA ASN A 13 -32.78 11.63 -0.51
C ASN A 13 -31.96 12.90 -0.25
N HIS A 14 -30.71 12.96 -0.73
CA HIS A 14 -29.77 14.05 -0.41
C HIS A 14 -29.67 15.18 -1.46
N TYR A 15 -30.62 15.28 -2.40
CA TYR A 15 -30.57 16.30 -3.45
C TYR A 15 -31.92 16.99 -3.61
N LYS A 16 -31.91 18.33 -3.61
CA LYS A 16 -33.09 19.17 -3.93
C LYS A 16 -33.03 19.54 -5.41
N GLU A 17 -34.17 19.46 -6.08
CA GLU A 17 -34.43 20.11 -7.36
C GLU A 17 -35.17 21.44 -7.12
N SER A 18 -35.15 22.32 -8.13
CA SER A 18 -35.77 23.64 -8.09
C SER A 18 -37.31 23.57 -8.01
N VAL A 19 -37.82 23.49 -6.78
CA VAL A 19 -39.21 23.85 -6.45
C VAL A 19 -39.19 25.17 -5.69
N LEU A 20 -39.10 26.28 -6.42
CA LEU A 20 -39.60 27.56 -5.90
C LEU A 20 -41.11 27.60 -6.24
N PRO A 21 -42.01 27.88 -5.28
CA PRO A 21 -43.39 28.19 -5.61
C PRO A 21 -43.43 29.50 -6.40
N ILE A 22 -44.25 29.54 -7.45
CA ILE A 22 -44.57 30.79 -8.14
C ILE A 22 -45.41 31.62 -7.18
N ASP A 23 -44.82 32.66 -6.58
CA ASP A 23 -45.60 33.74 -5.98
C ASP A 23 -46.10 34.65 -7.12
N SER A 24 -47.38 34.50 -7.46
CA SER A 24 -48.04 35.26 -8.51
C SER A 24 -48.35 36.72 -8.12
N SER A 25 -47.76 37.25 -7.04
CA SER A 25 -48.08 38.61 -6.57
C SER A 25 -47.12 39.73 -7.03
N ALA A 26 -46.03 39.42 -7.74
CA ALA A 26 -44.99 40.42 -8.07
C ALA A 26 -45.08 41.08 -9.46
N VAL A 27 -46.20 40.97 -10.19
CA VAL A 27 -46.34 41.55 -11.56
C VAL A 27 -47.12 42.88 -11.59
N LYS A 28 -47.43 43.49 -10.44
CA LYS A 28 -48.20 44.76 -10.36
C LYS A 28 -47.51 45.94 -9.68
N LYS A 29 -46.17 46.00 -9.64
CA LYS A 29 -45.43 47.17 -9.13
C LYS A 29 -44.19 47.50 -9.97
N ALA A 30 -44.41 48.01 -11.18
CA ALA A 30 -43.44 48.85 -11.89
C ALA A 30 -44.20 49.60 -13.00
N GLY A 31 -44.69 50.80 -12.69
CA GLY A 31 -45.41 51.64 -13.65
C GLY A 31 -44.46 52.24 -14.68
N LEU A 32 -44.39 51.66 -15.88
CA LEU A 32 -43.73 52.25 -17.05
C LEU A 32 -44.62 52.06 -18.30
N SER A 33 -44.62 53.08 -19.17
CA SER A 33 -45.52 53.22 -20.32
C SER A 33 -45.16 52.34 -21.52
N PRO A 34 -46.13 51.98 -22.38
CA PRO A 34 -45.91 51.10 -23.52
C PRO A 34 -45.46 51.89 -24.75
N ASN A 35 -44.16 51.89 -25.05
CA ASN A 35 -43.60 52.08 -26.41
C ASN A 35 -42.08 51.98 -26.34
N GLU A 36 -41.56 50.74 -26.36
CA GLU A 36 -40.18 50.36 -26.72
C GLU A 36 -40.08 48.83 -26.59
N PHE A 37 -40.80 48.11 -27.45
CA PHE A 37 -40.75 46.65 -27.54
C PHE A 37 -40.71 46.27 -29.02
N ASP A 38 -39.51 46.07 -29.54
CA ASP A 38 -39.22 45.10 -30.61
C ASP A 38 -37.69 44.98 -30.73
N GLY A 39 -37.12 44.00 -30.00
CA GLY A 39 -35.67 43.73 -30.03
C GLY A 39 -35.12 42.88 -28.88
N PHE A 40 -35.82 42.79 -27.75
CA PHE A 40 -35.40 42.03 -26.55
C PHE A 40 -36.28 40.81 -26.21
N SER A 41 -37.29 40.49 -27.04
CA SER A 41 -38.23 39.39 -26.78
C SER A 41 -37.71 38.01 -27.20
N HIS A 42 -36.83 37.92 -28.22
CA HIS A 42 -36.38 36.62 -28.74
C HIS A 42 -35.24 35.96 -27.94
N SER A 43 -34.28 36.72 -27.40
CA SER A 43 -33.17 36.16 -26.59
C SER A 43 -33.65 35.65 -25.22
N THR A 44 -34.58 36.40 -24.60
CA THR A 44 -35.18 36.05 -23.31
C THR A 44 -36.15 34.86 -23.42
N GLN A 45 -36.89 34.73 -24.54
CA GLN A 45 -37.71 33.54 -24.81
C GLN A 45 -36.88 32.28 -25.10
N GLN A 46 -35.75 32.39 -25.81
CA GLN A 46 -34.88 31.23 -26.05
C GLN A 46 -34.20 30.74 -24.77
N GLN A 47 -33.71 31.63 -23.91
CA GLN A 47 -33.15 31.24 -22.61
C GLN A 47 -34.22 30.65 -21.67
N ASN A 48 -35.43 31.23 -21.63
CA ASN A 48 -36.53 30.67 -20.84
C ASN A 48 -37.03 29.32 -21.39
N ASN A 49 -37.12 29.15 -22.72
CA ASN A 49 -37.52 27.88 -23.33
C ASN A 49 -36.46 26.78 -23.11
N ASN A 50 -35.17 27.13 -23.12
CA ASN A 50 -34.08 26.20 -22.80
C ASN A 50 -34.10 25.75 -21.34
N VAL A 51 -34.35 26.66 -20.39
CA VAL A 51 -34.48 26.31 -18.96
C VAL A 51 -35.72 25.47 -18.70
N VAL A 52 -36.86 25.79 -19.34
CA VAL A 52 -38.10 25.00 -19.23
C VAL A 52 -37.94 23.61 -19.86
N SER A 53 -37.26 23.51 -21.00
CA SER A 53 -36.95 22.24 -21.69
C SER A 53 -36.00 21.36 -20.86
N GLN A 54 -34.92 21.92 -20.32
CA GLN A 54 -33.99 21.18 -19.44
C GLN A 54 -34.66 20.71 -18.15
N LYS A 55 -35.56 21.52 -17.57
CA LYS A 55 -36.35 21.14 -16.40
C LYS A 55 -37.33 20.01 -16.71
N ALA A 56 -37.94 20.02 -17.90
CA ALA A 56 -38.81 18.93 -18.34
C ALA A 56 -38.04 17.62 -18.53
N LEU A 57 -36.81 17.67 -19.07
CA LEU A 57 -35.96 16.50 -19.24
C LEU A 57 -35.49 15.91 -17.90
N SER A 58 -35.17 16.73 -16.89
CA SER A 58 -34.74 16.19 -15.58
C SER A 58 -35.87 15.46 -14.85
N LEU A 59 -37.12 15.92 -15.00
CA LEU A 59 -38.29 15.28 -14.38
C LEU A 59 -38.55 13.87 -14.93
N ASN A 60 -38.10 13.55 -16.13
CA ASN A 60 -38.29 12.23 -16.75
C ASN A 60 -37.49 11.11 -16.07
N TYR A 61 -36.56 11.43 -15.17
CA TYR A 61 -35.93 10.43 -14.29
C TYR A 61 -36.89 9.83 -13.26
N PHE A 62 -38.03 10.47 -12.98
CA PHE A 62 -38.95 10.06 -11.93
C PHE A 62 -40.25 9.49 -12.48
N TYR A 63 -40.98 8.70 -11.68
CA TYR A 63 -42.36 8.39 -12.01
C TYR A 63 -43.22 9.66 -11.99
N PRO A 64 -44.22 9.78 -12.88
CA PRO A 64 -45.11 10.93 -12.93
C PRO A 64 -45.70 11.26 -11.55
N ASN A 65 -45.68 12.55 -11.19
CA ASN A 65 -46.20 13.08 -9.92
C ASN A 65 -45.50 12.52 -8.66
N THR A 66 -44.27 12.04 -8.76
CA THR A 66 -43.48 11.58 -7.63
C THR A 66 -42.04 12.08 -7.71
N ASN A 67 -41.32 12.04 -6.57
CA ASN A 67 -39.86 12.24 -6.52
C ASN A 67 -39.11 10.90 -6.45
N ILE A 68 -39.70 9.83 -6.99
CA ILE A 68 -39.14 8.47 -6.95
C ILE A 68 -38.56 8.13 -8.31
N LEU A 69 -37.27 7.82 -8.34
CA LEU A 69 -36.55 7.47 -9.57
C LEU A 69 -37.19 6.25 -10.23
N LYS A 70 -37.38 6.31 -11.56
CA LYS A 70 -37.79 5.17 -12.37
C LYS A 70 -36.78 4.05 -12.17
N ASN A 71 -37.29 2.86 -11.86
CA ASN A 71 -36.48 1.71 -11.50
C ASN A 71 -37.10 0.42 -12.02
N LYS A 72 -36.26 -0.57 -12.33
CA LYS A 72 -36.66 -1.85 -12.92
C LYS A 72 -37.53 -2.70 -11.98
N TYR A 73 -37.48 -2.43 -10.67
CA TYR A 73 -38.33 -3.10 -9.68
C TYR A 73 -39.77 -2.58 -9.66
N LYS A 74 -40.05 -1.47 -10.35
CA LYS A 74 -41.36 -0.78 -10.33
C LYS A 74 -41.79 -0.30 -8.92
N ILE A 75 -40.82 -0.10 -8.02
CA ILE A 75 -41.07 0.36 -6.65
C ILE A 75 -41.27 1.89 -6.64
N LYS A 76 -42.38 2.35 -6.04
CA LYS A 76 -42.73 3.78 -5.91
C LYS A 76 -42.64 4.31 -4.47
N SER A 77 -41.99 3.56 -3.57
CA SER A 77 -41.66 4.00 -2.21
C SER A 77 -40.17 4.30 -2.14
N SER A 78 -39.80 5.49 -1.65
CA SER A 78 -38.38 5.90 -1.54
C SER A 78 -37.59 4.99 -0.61
N VAL A 79 -38.20 4.59 0.51
CA VAL A 79 -37.61 3.70 1.51
C VAL A 79 -37.35 2.32 0.91
N LEU A 80 -38.38 1.68 0.35
CA LEU A 80 -38.27 0.34 -0.21
C LEU A 80 -37.33 0.31 -1.42
N LEU A 81 -37.33 1.36 -2.25
CA LEU A 81 -36.41 1.48 -3.37
C LEU A 81 -34.96 1.52 -2.86
N LYS A 82 -34.68 2.38 -1.88
CA LYS A 82 -33.35 2.53 -1.27
C LYS A 82 -32.84 1.23 -0.66
N GLU A 83 -33.67 0.57 0.14
CA GLU A 83 -33.33 -0.75 0.72
C GLU A 83 -33.00 -1.77 -0.38
N LYS A 84 -33.85 -1.87 -1.42
CA LYS A 84 -33.69 -2.85 -2.49
C LYS A 84 -32.44 -2.60 -3.34
N TYR A 85 -32.23 -1.38 -3.84
CA TYR A 85 -31.06 -1.15 -4.71
C TYR A 85 -29.74 -1.19 -3.92
N LEU A 86 -29.73 -0.81 -2.63
CA LEU A 86 -28.52 -0.92 -1.81
C LEU A 86 -28.17 -2.37 -1.49
N HIS A 87 -29.18 -3.24 -1.29
CA HIS A 87 -28.97 -4.68 -1.16
C HIS A 87 -28.29 -5.26 -2.40
N ASP A 88 -28.83 -4.98 -3.59
CA ASP A 88 -28.28 -5.48 -4.86
C ASP A 88 -26.89 -4.88 -5.15
N ALA A 89 -26.69 -3.59 -4.87
CA ALA A 89 -25.39 -2.94 -5.03
C ALA A 89 -24.32 -3.52 -4.08
N LYS A 90 -24.69 -3.94 -2.87
CA LYS A 90 -23.76 -4.60 -1.92
C LYS A 90 -23.28 -5.96 -2.45
N GLN A 91 -24.18 -6.73 -3.05
CA GLN A 91 -23.83 -8.00 -3.70
C GLN A 91 -22.89 -7.75 -4.89
N ALA A 92 -23.27 -6.83 -5.79
CA ALA A 92 -22.46 -6.48 -6.96
C ALA A 92 -21.08 -5.91 -6.58
N ALA A 93 -20.98 -5.13 -5.50
CA ALA A 93 -19.71 -4.63 -4.97
C ALA A 93 -18.79 -5.75 -4.48
N THR A 94 -19.37 -6.83 -3.94
CA THR A 94 -18.62 -8.02 -3.52
C THR A 94 -18.05 -8.73 -4.74
N ASP A 95 -18.88 -8.98 -5.76
CA ASP A 95 -18.45 -9.63 -7.00
C ASP A 95 -17.36 -8.81 -7.72
N LEU A 96 -17.54 -7.49 -7.81
CA LEU A 96 -16.57 -6.56 -8.38
C LEU A 96 -15.18 -6.67 -7.74
N ARG A 97 -15.08 -6.93 -6.43
CA ARG A 97 -13.78 -7.04 -5.75
C ARG A 97 -12.96 -8.27 -6.16
N PHE A 98 -13.62 -9.30 -6.70
CA PHE A 98 -13.01 -10.52 -7.22
C PHE A 98 -12.73 -10.45 -8.72
N GLU A 99 -13.32 -9.51 -9.46
CA GLU A 99 -12.99 -9.30 -10.87
C GLU A 99 -11.52 -8.87 -11.04
N PRO A 100 -10.85 -9.24 -12.15
CA PRO A 100 -9.54 -8.71 -12.49
C PRO A 100 -9.51 -7.18 -12.51
N LEU A 101 -8.39 -6.59 -12.11
CA LEU A 101 -8.20 -5.14 -12.20
C LEU A 101 -8.06 -4.73 -13.67
N PRO A 102 -8.64 -3.60 -14.10
CA PRO A 102 -8.48 -3.13 -15.47
C PRO A 102 -7.03 -2.70 -15.72
N LYS A 103 -6.62 -2.70 -17.00
CA LYS A 103 -5.31 -2.17 -17.40
C LYS A 103 -5.22 -0.66 -17.20
N ASN A 104 -6.31 0.05 -17.51
CA ASN A 104 -6.42 1.51 -17.42
C ASN A 104 -7.53 1.87 -16.43
N PHE A 105 -7.28 2.87 -15.58
CA PHE A 105 -8.29 3.47 -14.72
C PHE A 105 -8.74 4.80 -15.30
N ASP A 106 -9.97 4.83 -15.82
CA ASP A 106 -10.54 5.97 -16.50
C ASP A 106 -12.06 6.05 -16.28
N SER A 107 -12.70 7.06 -16.87
CA SER A 107 -14.13 7.31 -16.80
C SER A 107 -14.96 6.17 -17.41
N SER A 108 -14.40 5.38 -18.34
CA SER A 108 -15.06 4.19 -18.87
C SER A 108 -15.17 3.11 -17.79
N TYR A 109 -14.12 2.93 -16.98
CA TYR A 109 -14.14 2.01 -15.86
C TYR A 109 -15.05 2.50 -14.72
N LEU A 110 -15.11 3.81 -14.46
CA LEU A 110 -16.07 4.40 -13.53
C LEU A 110 -17.53 4.13 -13.97
N LYS A 111 -17.84 4.32 -15.25
CA LYS A 111 -19.16 4.00 -15.85
C LYS A 111 -19.46 2.50 -15.76
N TYR A 112 -18.47 1.64 -15.99
CA TYR A 112 -18.60 0.19 -15.81
C TYR A 112 -18.95 -0.18 -14.36
N ILE A 113 -18.23 0.37 -13.37
CA ILE A 113 -18.55 0.17 -11.95
C ILE A 113 -19.99 0.58 -11.65
N HIS A 114 -20.40 1.77 -12.10
CA HIS A 114 -21.77 2.24 -11.88
C HIS A 114 -22.81 1.30 -12.53
N LYS A 115 -22.55 0.83 -13.76
CA LYS A 115 -23.40 -0.16 -14.43
C LYS A 115 -23.49 -1.47 -13.67
N ARG A 116 -22.38 -1.97 -13.12
CA ARG A 116 -22.35 -3.21 -12.32
C ARG A 116 -23.12 -3.06 -11.02
N LEU A 117 -22.95 -1.94 -10.31
CA LEU A 117 -23.60 -1.70 -9.02
C LEU A 117 -25.13 -1.48 -9.15
N PHE A 118 -25.57 -0.78 -10.20
CA PHE A 118 -26.95 -0.32 -10.31
C PHE A 118 -27.72 -0.87 -11.52
N GLY A 119 -27.11 -1.79 -12.28
CA GLY A 119 -27.70 -2.36 -13.50
C GLY A 119 -29.02 -3.10 -13.28
N ASN A 120 -29.23 -3.66 -12.09
CA ASN A 120 -30.51 -4.28 -11.71
C ASN A 120 -31.56 -3.25 -11.30
N ALA A 121 -31.14 -2.07 -10.85
CA ALA A 121 -32.04 -1.03 -10.33
C ALA A 121 -32.50 -0.04 -11.40
N PHE A 122 -31.58 0.48 -12.20
CA PHE A 122 -31.82 1.62 -13.09
C PHE A 122 -31.49 1.28 -14.54
N GLU A 123 -32.33 1.73 -15.48
CA GLU A 123 -32.10 1.56 -16.92
C GLU A 123 -30.87 2.36 -17.40
N TRP A 124 -30.67 3.55 -16.83
CA TRP A 124 -29.56 4.45 -17.12
C TRP A 124 -28.25 4.08 -16.40
N ALA A 125 -28.15 2.89 -15.78
CA ALA A 125 -26.94 2.50 -15.08
C ALA A 125 -25.72 2.47 -16.01
N GLY A 126 -24.73 3.32 -15.72
CA GLY A 126 -23.50 3.49 -16.52
C GLY A 126 -23.53 4.71 -17.45
N TYR A 127 -24.67 5.40 -17.55
CA TYR A 127 -24.80 6.66 -18.28
C TYR A 127 -24.63 7.84 -17.34
N THR A 128 -23.86 8.83 -17.77
CA THR A 128 -23.67 10.07 -17.04
C THR A 128 -24.83 11.03 -17.29
N ARG A 129 -25.15 11.88 -16.31
CA ARG A 129 -26.37 12.71 -16.31
C ARG A 129 -26.35 13.84 -17.33
N ASP A 130 -25.19 14.17 -17.87
CA ASP A 130 -24.99 15.13 -18.96
C ASP A 130 -25.41 14.55 -20.32
N VAL A 131 -25.60 13.24 -20.45
CA VAL A 131 -26.02 12.59 -21.69
C VAL A 131 -27.53 12.33 -21.67
N SER A 132 -28.21 12.62 -22.78
CA SER A 132 -29.62 12.28 -22.97
C SER A 132 -29.81 10.75 -22.96
N PHE A 133 -30.72 10.27 -22.12
CA PHE A 133 -31.05 8.85 -21.98
C PHE A 133 -32.52 8.60 -22.32
N ALA A 134 -32.78 7.72 -23.29
CA ALA A 134 -34.14 7.27 -23.62
C ALA A 134 -34.53 6.05 -22.78
N PHE A 135 -35.60 6.17 -22.01
CA PHE A 135 -36.20 5.07 -21.25
C PHE A 135 -37.03 4.15 -22.13
N ALA A 136 -37.28 2.92 -21.66
CA ALA A 136 -38.19 1.99 -22.31
C ALA A 136 -39.65 2.51 -22.43
N ASP A 137 -40.04 3.50 -21.63
CA ASP A 137 -41.34 4.18 -21.71
C ASP A 137 -41.37 5.35 -22.72
N ASN A 138 -40.34 5.46 -23.57
CA ASN A 138 -40.13 6.48 -24.60
C ASN A 138 -39.91 7.91 -24.08
N THR A 139 -39.81 8.12 -22.76
CA THR A 139 -39.38 9.42 -22.23
C THR A 139 -37.86 9.56 -22.34
N VAL A 140 -37.39 10.80 -22.56
CA VAL A 140 -35.95 11.12 -22.58
C VAL A 140 -35.61 11.94 -21.36
N ALA A 141 -34.56 11.56 -20.63
CA ALA A 141 -34.08 12.29 -19.48
C ALA A 141 -32.63 12.74 -19.62
N GLN A 142 -32.35 13.90 -19.04
CA GLN A 142 -31.02 14.50 -18.92
C GLN A 142 -31.05 15.44 -17.73
N MET A 143 -29.94 15.56 -16.98
CA MET A 143 -29.88 16.46 -15.83
C MET A 143 -28.58 17.26 -15.83
N SER A 144 -28.67 18.49 -16.35
CA SER A 144 -27.51 19.36 -16.52
C SER A 144 -27.00 19.99 -15.24
N LEU A 145 -27.87 20.25 -14.26
CA LEU A 145 -27.50 20.90 -13.00
C LEU A 145 -28.07 20.15 -11.80
N MET A 146 -27.23 19.94 -10.79
CA MET A 146 -27.59 19.31 -9.52
C MET A 146 -27.04 20.14 -8.35
N TYR A 147 -27.76 20.16 -7.23
CA TYR A 147 -27.34 20.84 -6.01
C TYR A 147 -27.22 19.87 -4.84
N LYS A 148 -26.21 20.07 -4.00
CA LYS A 148 -26.12 19.36 -2.72
C LYS A 148 -27.17 19.95 -1.75
N ARG A 149 -28.06 19.11 -1.19
CA ARG A 149 -29.23 19.54 -0.39
C ARG A 149 -28.86 20.35 0.86
N ASP A 150 -27.68 20.09 1.43
CA ASP A 150 -27.36 20.60 2.75
C ASP A 150 -26.95 22.08 2.75
N PHE A 151 -26.43 22.64 1.64
CA PHE A 151 -25.84 23.98 1.66
C PHE A 151 -25.90 24.78 0.33
N SER A 152 -26.81 24.42 -0.59
CA SER A 152 -27.12 25.20 -1.81
C SER A 152 -25.99 25.41 -2.82
N ALA A 153 -24.87 24.69 -2.70
CA ALA A 153 -23.77 24.77 -3.68
C ALA A 153 -24.01 23.79 -4.85
N PRO A 154 -23.85 24.24 -6.11
CA PRO A 154 -24.05 23.40 -7.29
C PRO A 154 -22.88 22.42 -7.49
N PHE A 155 -23.19 21.23 -8.00
CA PHE A 155 -22.21 20.37 -8.66
C PHE A 155 -21.90 20.91 -10.06
N ALA A 156 -20.97 20.27 -10.75
CA ALA A 156 -20.60 20.60 -12.12
C ALA A 156 -21.81 20.67 -13.08
N THR A 157 -21.75 21.53 -14.08
CA THR A 157 -22.68 21.57 -15.22
C THR A 157 -22.42 20.41 -16.19
N SER A 158 -23.28 20.21 -17.19
CA SER A 158 -23.05 19.21 -18.25
C SER A 158 -21.71 19.37 -18.96
N GLU A 159 -21.33 20.60 -19.29
CA GLU A 159 -20.08 20.91 -19.99
C GLU A 159 -18.85 20.59 -19.12
N GLU A 160 -18.92 20.92 -17.83
CA GLU A 160 -17.86 20.64 -16.86
C GLU A 160 -17.71 19.14 -16.58
N ILE A 161 -18.79 18.35 -16.63
CA ILE A 161 -18.71 16.88 -16.47
C ILE A 161 -17.84 16.28 -17.57
N HIS A 162 -18.09 16.63 -18.83
CA HIS A 162 -17.37 16.05 -19.96
C HIS A 162 -15.87 16.35 -19.89
N THR A 163 -15.52 17.63 -19.80
CA THR A 163 -14.14 18.10 -19.72
C THR A 163 -13.45 17.61 -18.43
N GLY A 164 -14.17 17.60 -17.31
CA GLY A 164 -13.66 17.16 -16.03
C GLY A 164 -13.30 15.67 -15.98
N LEU A 165 -14.11 14.81 -16.60
CA LEU A 165 -13.80 13.38 -16.72
C LEU A 165 -12.60 13.14 -17.65
N GLN A 166 -12.48 13.87 -18.76
CA GLN A 166 -11.31 13.79 -19.65
C GLN A 166 -10.01 14.21 -18.94
N ASN A 167 -10.07 15.28 -18.14
CA ASN A 167 -8.93 15.73 -17.35
C ASN A 167 -8.52 14.70 -16.29
N LEU A 168 -9.50 14.08 -15.63
CA LEU A 168 -9.26 12.99 -14.67
C LEU A 168 -8.59 11.79 -15.35
N ASP A 169 -9.09 11.37 -16.53
CA ASP A 169 -8.55 10.24 -17.29
C ASP A 169 -7.09 10.50 -17.70
N LYS A 170 -6.80 11.72 -18.18
CA LYS A 170 -5.46 12.14 -18.55
C LYS A 170 -4.51 12.14 -17.35
N GLU A 171 -4.90 12.72 -16.22
CA GLU A 171 -4.04 12.82 -15.03
C GLU A 171 -3.70 11.44 -14.46
N ILE A 172 -4.66 10.51 -14.42
CA ILE A 172 -4.42 9.14 -13.98
C ILE A 172 -3.47 8.42 -14.96
N ALA A 173 -3.65 8.60 -16.27
CA ALA A 173 -2.80 8.00 -17.29
C ALA A 173 -1.36 8.55 -17.25
N ASP A 174 -1.19 9.87 -17.18
CA ASP A 174 0.11 10.56 -17.12
C ASP A 174 0.92 10.14 -15.87
N LYS A 175 0.24 9.69 -14.82
CA LYS A 175 0.83 9.16 -13.59
C LYS A 175 0.81 7.63 -13.50
N ASN A 176 0.68 6.93 -14.63
CA ASN A 176 0.71 5.46 -14.71
C ASN A 176 -0.26 4.76 -13.73
N ASN A 177 -1.50 5.25 -13.64
CA ASN A 177 -2.50 4.80 -12.66
C ASN A 177 -2.07 4.95 -11.19
N LEU A 178 -1.24 5.94 -10.89
CA LEU A 178 -0.67 6.21 -9.57
C LEU A 178 0.17 5.04 -9.01
N LYS A 179 0.71 4.19 -9.89
CA LYS A 179 1.61 3.09 -9.51
C LYS A 179 3.00 3.62 -9.15
N ASP A 180 3.75 2.79 -8.42
CA ASP A 180 5.14 3.03 -8.04
C ASP A 180 5.36 4.28 -7.16
N LEU A 181 4.30 4.73 -6.48
CA LEU A 181 4.33 5.83 -5.52
C LEU A 181 4.44 5.31 -4.09
N SER A 182 5.03 6.11 -3.20
CA SER A 182 4.81 5.90 -1.76
C SER A 182 3.33 6.12 -1.40
N ARG A 183 2.93 5.67 -0.23
CA ARG A 183 1.54 5.81 0.23
C ARG A 183 1.16 7.29 0.38
N GLU A 184 2.08 8.10 0.90
CA GLU A 184 1.93 9.53 1.11
C GLU A 184 1.79 10.28 -0.23
N GLU A 185 2.62 9.94 -1.22
CA GLU A 185 2.49 10.46 -2.58
C GLU A 185 1.18 9.99 -3.24
N PHE A 186 0.82 8.72 -3.10
CA PHE A 186 -0.46 8.22 -3.61
C PHE A 186 -1.64 9.03 -3.04
N ILE A 187 -1.66 9.30 -1.73
CA ILE A 187 -2.71 10.11 -1.09
C ILE A 187 -2.70 11.54 -1.65
N SER A 188 -1.53 12.14 -1.83
CA SER A 188 -1.41 13.53 -2.30
C SER A 188 -1.97 13.72 -3.71
N TYR A 189 -1.98 12.69 -4.56
CA TYR A 189 -2.66 12.69 -5.86
C TYR A 189 -4.11 12.17 -5.79
N ALA A 190 -4.38 11.10 -5.05
CA ALA A 190 -5.69 10.43 -5.04
C ALA A 190 -6.78 11.26 -4.34
N ALA A 191 -6.47 11.94 -3.23
CA ALA A 191 -7.46 12.74 -2.50
C ALA A 191 -7.98 13.95 -3.32
N PRO A 192 -7.13 14.74 -4.01
CA PRO A 192 -7.60 15.77 -4.94
C PRO A 192 -8.43 15.20 -6.10
N LEU A 193 -8.02 14.06 -6.69
CA LEU A 193 -8.79 13.38 -7.74
C LEU A 193 -10.19 12.97 -7.24
N PHE A 194 -10.27 12.43 -6.03
CA PHE A 194 -11.55 12.05 -5.40
C PHE A 194 -12.44 13.28 -5.17
N ALA A 195 -11.87 14.38 -4.66
CA ALA A 195 -12.60 15.62 -4.45
C ALA A 195 -13.14 16.21 -5.77
N ARG A 196 -12.33 16.21 -6.84
CA ARG A 196 -12.77 16.64 -8.17
C ARG A 196 -13.89 15.74 -8.69
N LEU A 197 -13.74 14.43 -8.61
CA LEU A 197 -14.78 13.50 -9.06
C LEU A 197 -16.09 13.65 -8.26
N ASN A 198 -15.99 13.95 -6.96
CA ASN A 198 -17.14 14.27 -6.12
C ASN A 198 -17.85 15.56 -6.57
N TYR A 199 -17.10 16.59 -6.97
CA TYR A 199 -17.65 17.82 -7.54
C TYR A 199 -18.31 17.60 -8.91
N LEU A 200 -17.69 16.79 -9.79
CA LEU A 200 -18.27 16.46 -11.11
C LEU A 200 -19.65 15.81 -10.96
N HIS A 201 -19.78 14.91 -9.97
CA HIS A 201 -21.04 14.23 -9.67
C HIS A 201 -21.71 13.63 -10.93
N PRO A 202 -21.00 12.76 -11.67
CA PRO A 202 -21.30 12.48 -13.08
C PRO A 202 -22.57 11.65 -13.31
N PHE A 203 -23.09 10.95 -12.30
CA PHE A 203 -24.31 10.12 -12.42
C PHE A 203 -25.53 10.78 -11.77
N ARG A 204 -26.73 10.34 -12.14
CA ARG A 204 -27.98 10.84 -11.53
C ARG A 204 -28.12 10.41 -10.06
N GLU A 205 -27.73 9.20 -9.72
CA GLU A 205 -27.74 8.65 -8.35
C GLU A 205 -26.63 7.59 -8.26
N GLY A 206 -26.13 7.28 -7.07
CA GLY A 206 -25.12 6.22 -6.88
C GLY A 206 -23.65 6.68 -6.96
N ASN A 207 -23.41 7.99 -7.11
CA ASN A 207 -22.07 8.58 -7.25
C ASN A 207 -21.09 8.11 -6.16
N GLY A 208 -21.45 8.25 -4.89
CA GLY A 208 -20.56 7.87 -3.78
C GLY A 208 -20.15 6.40 -3.78
N HIS A 209 -21.03 5.48 -4.21
CA HIS A 209 -20.71 4.05 -4.29
C HIS A 209 -19.73 3.76 -5.42
N ALA A 210 -19.98 4.34 -6.61
CA ALA A 210 -19.10 4.19 -7.75
C ALA A 210 -17.72 4.80 -7.51
N GLN A 211 -17.67 6.00 -6.90
CA GLN A 211 -16.42 6.69 -6.56
C GLN A 211 -15.58 5.89 -5.56
N ARG A 212 -16.16 5.46 -4.43
CA ARG A 212 -15.42 4.67 -3.43
C ARG A 212 -14.88 3.37 -4.02
N MET A 213 -15.68 2.65 -4.80
CA MET A 213 -15.22 1.42 -5.46
C MET A 213 -14.11 1.70 -6.50
N PHE A 214 -14.22 2.79 -7.27
CA PHE A 214 -13.18 3.19 -8.22
C PHE A 214 -11.85 3.42 -7.51
N PHE A 215 -11.84 4.21 -6.43
CA PHE A 215 -10.62 4.52 -5.68
C PHE A 215 -10.10 3.33 -4.86
N GLU A 216 -10.96 2.48 -4.30
CA GLU A 216 -10.56 1.21 -3.66
C GLU A 216 -9.78 0.34 -4.66
N ARG A 217 -10.29 0.21 -5.89
CA ARG A 217 -9.65 -0.61 -6.93
C ARG A 217 -8.40 0.05 -7.52
N LEU A 218 -8.39 1.39 -7.66
CA LEU A 218 -7.21 2.14 -8.07
C LEU A 218 -6.07 1.98 -7.05
N ALA A 219 -6.36 2.14 -5.76
CA ALA A 219 -5.39 1.91 -4.69
C ALA A 219 -4.83 0.48 -4.73
N LYS A 220 -5.70 -0.53 -4.90
CA LYS A 220 -5.29 -1.94 -5.02
C LYS A 220 -4.35 -2.16 -6.21
N ALA A 221 -4.62 -1.53 -7.36
CA ALA A 221 -3.76 -1.62 -8.54
C ALA A 221 -2.42 -0.89 -8.37
N ALA A 222 -2.38 0.17 -7.56
CA ALA A 222 -1.18 0.92 -7.19
C ALA A 222 -0.34 0.26 -6.08
N GLY A 223 -0.81 -0.84 -5.48
CA GLY A 223 -0.11 -1.52 -4.37
C GLY A 223 -0.45 -0.97 -2.98
N HIS A 224 -1.48 -0.13 -2.88
CA HIS A 224 -2.02 0.40 -1.63
C HIS A 224 -3.37 -0.23 -1.30
N ASN A 225 -3.94 0.17 -0.17
CA ASN A 225 -5.25 -0.30 0.27
C ASN A 225 -6.03 0.90 0.81
N LEU A 226 -7.26 1.11 0.34
CA LEU A 226 -8.18 2.13 0.85
C LEU A 226 -9.43 1.45 1.39
N ASP A 227 -9.73 1.67 2.66
CA ASP A 227 -10.84 1.03 3.35
C ASP A 227 -11.88 2.05 3.81
N PHE A 228 -12.70 2.48 2.87
CA PHE A 228 -13.71 3.50 3.13
C PHE A 228 -14.82 3.05 4.10
N SER A 229 -14.89 1.77 4.51
CA SER A 229 -15.80 1.38 5.60
C SER A 229 -15.36 1.92 6.96
N LEU A 230 -14.12 2.41 7.06
CA LEU A 230 -13.57 3.05 8.26
C LEU A 230 -13.79 4.58 8.28
N ALA A 231 -14.38 5.14 7.23
CA ALA A 231 -14.81 6.54 7.20
C ALA A 231 -16.32 6.60 7.44
N THR A 232 -16.73 7.22 8.55
CA THR A 232 -18.15 7.43 8.87
C THR A 232 -18.81 8.34 7.83
N LYS A 233 -20.14 8.27 7.73
CA LYS A 233 -20.91 9.17 6.87
C LYS A 233 -20.63 10.64 7.19
N ALA A 234 -20.68 11.04 8.45
CA ALA A 234 -20.41 12.41 8.87
C ALA A 234 -19.00 12.88 8.45
N ARG A 235 -17.97 12.03 8.58
CA ARG A 235 -16.61 12.36 8.13
C ARG A 235 -16.55 12.57 6.61
N MET A 236 -17.12 11.66 5.83
CA MET A 236 -17.17 11.76 4.37
C MET A 236 -17.87 13.05 3.92
N ASP A 237 -19.02 13.36 4.53
CA ASP A 237 -19.78 14.57 4.22
C ASP A 237 -19.02 15.85 4.57
N PHE A 238 -18.34 15.86 5.73
CA PHE A 238 -17.48 16.96 6.16
C PHE A 238 -16.34 17.17 5.18
N SER A 239 -15.55 16.13 4.86
CA SER A 239 -14.41 16.23 3.96
C SER A 239 -14.82 16.68 2.55
N CYS A 240 -15.90 16.12 1.99
CA CYS A 240 -16.44 16.57 0.70
C CYS A 240 -16.95 18.01 0.74
N SER A 241 -17.57 18.44 1.84
CA SER A 241 -18.06 19.82 1.99
C SER A 241 -16.91 20.82 2.11
N GLN A 242 -15.84 20.49 2.84
CA GLN A 242 -14.67 21.35 3.01
C GLN A 242 -13.95 21.56 1.68
N ALA A 243 -13.74 20.48 0.92
CA ALA A 243 -13.16 20.56 -0.41
C ALA A 243 -14.01 21.43 -1.37
N MET A 244 -15.32 21.23 -1.37
CA MET A 244 -16.22 21.89 -2.33
C MET A 244 -16.49 23.36 -2.01
N LYS A 245 -16.65 23.73 -0.72
CA LYS A 245 -17.01 25.11 -0.33
C LYS A 245 -15.82 26.01 -0.08
N HIS A 246 -14.76 25.43 0.50
CA HIS A 246 -13.63 26.20 1.03
C HIS A 246 -12.33 25.91 0.28
N ASN A 247 -12.39 25.06 -0.77
CA ASN A 247 -11.21 24.54 -1.45
C ASN A 247 -10.19 23.91 -0.48
N ASN A 248 -10.69 23.41 0.67
CA ASN A 248 -9.87 22.85 1.72
C ASN A 248 -9.81 21.33 1.56
N LEU A 249 -8.70 20.84 1.02
CA LEU A 249 -8.46 19.41 0.80
C LEU A 249 -7.89 18.69 2.02
N GLU A 250 -7.49 19.40 3.06
CA GLU A 250 -6.83 18.82 4.23
C GLU A 250 -7.69 17.72 4.89
N PRO A 251 -9.00 17.92 5.16
CA PRO A 251 -9.84 16.87 5.74
C PRO A 251 -10.00 15.64 4.84
N MET A 252 -9.90 15.82 3.52
CA MET A 252 -9.95 14.72 2.54
C MET A 252 -8.65 13.92 2.57
N GLN A 253 -7.50 14.61 2.55
CA GLN A 253 -6.19 13.99 2.64
C GLN A 253 -6.03 13.24 3.97
N HIS A 254 -6.47 13.83 5.07
CA HIS A 254 -6.46 13.19 6.37
C HIS A 254 -7.35 11.94 6.42
N MET A 255 -8.54 11.96 5.79
CA MET A 255 -9.36 10.76 5.63
C MET A 255 -8.66 9.67 4.83
N PHE A 256 -7.99 10.03 3.72
CA PHE A 256 -7.24 9.08 2.90
C PHE A 256 -6.03 8.49 3.64
N GLU A 257 -5.33 9.28 4.47
CA GLU A 257 -4.29 8.81 5.39
C GLU A 257 -4.84 7.72 6.31
N ASP A 258 -5.92 8.03 7.03
CA ASP A 258 -6.52 7.13 8.01
C ASP A 258 -7.03 5.82 7.44
N VAL A 259 -7.71 5.87 6.28
CA VAL A 259 -8.28 4.67 5.66
C VAL A 259 -7.26 3.89 4.83
N SER A 260 -6.02 4.39 4.68
CA SER A 260 -4.93 3.70 3.99
C SER A 260 -3.85 3.14 4.91
N ASN A 261 -3.53 3.85 5.98
CA ASN A 261 -2.44 3.50 6.89
C ASN A 261 -2.80 2.24 7.71
N PRO A 262 -2.02 1.14 7.63
CA PRO A 262 -2.34 -0.11 8.33
C PRO A 262 -2.56 0.04 9.83
N HIS A 263 -1.79 0.91 10.50
CA HIS A 263 -1.90 1.13 11.94
C HIS A 263 -3.15 1.95 12.29
N LYS A 264 -3.39 3.05 11.58
CA LYS A 264 -4.58 3.90 11.80
C LYS A 264 -5.88 3.16 11.49
N ARG A 265 -5.88 2.27 10.51
CA ARG A 265 -7.02 1.40 10.19
C ARG A 265 -7.36 0.40 11.28
N LEU A 266 -6.35 -0.25 11.87
CA LEU A 266 -6.56 -1.16 12.99
C LEU A 266 -7.16 -0.41 14.18
N LEU A 267 -6.65 0.78 14.44
CA LEU A 267 -7.15 1.67 15.47
C LEU A 267 -8.61 2.07 15.20
N LEU A 268 -8.96 2.58 14.01
CA LEU A 268 -10.33 2.92 13.67
C LEU A 268 -11.29 1.73 13.77
N ARG A 269 -10.86 0.55 13.33
CA ARG A 269 -11.68 -0.66 13.38
C ARG A 269 -12.06 -1.04 14.80
N GLU A 270 -11.12 -0.96 15.75
CA GLU A 270 -11.40 -1.20 17.18
C GLU A 270 -12.54 -0.32 17.70
N PHE A 271 -12.58 0.96 17.31
CA PHE A 271 -13.59 1.89 17.78
C PHE A 271 -14.92 1.75 17.03
N LEU A 272 -14.89 1.52 15.72
CA LEU A 272 -16.11 1.40 14.89
C LEU A 272 -16.87 0.09 15.13
N ASP A 273 -16.19 -1.00 15.47
CA ASP A 273 -16.83 -2.29 15.77
C ASP A 273 -17.50 -2.32 17.16
N SER A 274 -17.28 -1.30 17.99
CA SER A 274 -17.75 -1.24 19.38
C SER A 274 -19.10 -0.51 19.53
N LYS A 275 -20.18 -1.26 19.80
CA LYS A 275 -21.50 -0.68 20.12
C LYS A 275 -21.52 0.20 21.37
N GLU A 276 -20.63 -0.07 22.32
CA GLU A 276 -20.49 0.66 23.59
C GLU A 276 -19.80 2.02 23.42
N ALA A 277 -18.99 2.19 22.37
CA ALA A 277 -18.23 3.43 22.15
C ALA A 277 -19.13 4.65 21.88
N PHE A 278 -20.39 4.44 21.47
CA PHE A 278 -21.26 5.50 20.97
C PHE A 278 -22.50 5.79 21.84
N ARG A 279 -22.56 5.30 23.09
CA ARG A 279 -23.69 5.56 24.02
C ARG A 279 -25.09 5.37 23.38
N ASN A 280 -25.27 4.31 22.57
CA ASN A 280 -26.48 4.00 21.79
C ASN A 280 -26.83 4.94 20.61
N ARG A 281 -25.92 5.83 20.20
CA ARG A 281 -26.03 6.60 18.93
C ARG A 281 -25.36 5.85 17.77
N ASN A 282 -25.74 6.19 16.54
CA ASN A 282 -25.14 5.58 15.35
C ASN A 282 -23.75 6.18 15.12
N SER A 283 -22.73 5.34 14.91
CA SER A 283 -21.36 5.79 14.63
C SER A 283 -21.27 6.68 13.38
N ASP A 284 -22.20 6.51 12.43
CA ASP A 284 -22.28 7.32 11.21
C ASP A 284 -22.57 8.80 11.45
N ASP A 285 -23.11 9.16 12.62
CA ASP A 285 -23.44 10.55 12.96
C ASP A 285 -22.21 11.33 13.47
N TYR A 286 -21.13 10.64 13.84
CA TYR A 286 -19.92 11.25 14.37
C TYR A 286 -18.86 11.42 13.29
N CYS A 287 -18.22 12.58 13.23
CA CYS A 287 -16.97 12.74 12.49
C CYS A 287 -15.86 12.05 13.30
N ILE A 288 -15.43 10.86 12.89
CA ILE A 288 -14.40 10.10 13.60
C ILE A 288 -13.09 10.17 12.83
N VAL A 289 -12.04 10.67 13.48
CA VAL A 289 -10.72 10.83 12.87
C VAL A 289 -9.66 10.21 13.75
N VAL A 290 -8.56 9.73 13.19
CA VAL A 290 -7.38 9.45 14.01
C VAL A 290 -6.68 10.78 14.28
N ALA A 291 -6.14 10.90 15.47
CA ALA A 291 -5.32 12.02 15.86
C ALA A 291 -4.13 12.19 14.91
N LYS A 292 -3.90 13.42 14.47
CA LYS A 292 -2.71 13.74 13.68
C LYS A 292 -1.50 13.82 14.58
N GLU A 293 -0.41 13.30 14.07
CA GLU A 293 0.88 13.41 14.69
C GLU A 293 1.36 14.88 14.73
N GLY A 294 1.97 15.30 15.85
CA GLY A 294 2.52 16.65 16.03
C GLY A 294 1.51 17.77 16.31
N GLU A 295 0.20 17.54 16.12
CA GLU A 295 -0.83 18.52 16.41
C GLU A 295 -1.37 18.38 17.85
N PRO A 296 -1.53 19.48 18.60
CA PRO A 296 -2.16 19.44 19.91
C PRO A 296 -3.65 19.14 19.77
N ILE A 297 -4.14 18.21 20.59
CA ILE A 297 -5.54 17.84 20.68
C ILE A 297 -6.02 18.18 22.07
N ALA A 298 -7.04 19.04 22.14
CA ALA A 298 -7.65 19.47 23.38
C ALA A 298 -9.13 19.10 23.36
N GLY A 299 -9.61 18.41 24.39
CA GLY A 299 -11.00 17.98 24.44
C GLY A 299 -11.30 17.10 25.64
N ILE A 300 -12.49 16.50 25.61
CA ILE A 300 -13.00 15.65 26.68
C ILE A 300 -12.60 14.20 26.42
N TYR A 301 -11.88 13.59 27.35
CA TYR A 301 -11.58 12.16 27.31
C TYR A 301 -12.87 11.35 27.50
N GLU A 302 -13.23 10.51 26.52
CA GLU A 302 -14.49 9.77 26.57
C GLU A 302 -14.31 8.31 26.94
N ASN A 303 -13.41 7.60 26.27
CA ASN A 303 -13.29 6.15 26.42
C ASN A 303 -11.89 5.67 26.05
N SER A 304 -11.51 4.51 26.55
CA SER A 304 -10.21 3.88 26.37
C SER A 304 -10.38 2.40 26.07
N ARG A 305 -9.63 1.94 25.08
CA ARG A 305 -9.68 0.57 24.52
C ARG A 305 -8.28 -0.04 24.51
N VAL A 306 -8.08 -1.16 23.83
CA VAL A 306 -6.81 -1.88 23.88
C VAL A 306 -5.70 -1.09 23.19
N GLN A 307 -5.94 -0.58 21.98
CA GLN A 307 -4.90 0.11 21.20
C GLN A 307 -4.92 1.63 21.35
N GLY A 308 -6.09 2.20 21.67
CA GLY A 308 -6.27 3.64 21.74
C GLY A 308 -7.25 4.13 22.79
N PHE A 309 -7.52 5.42 22.75
CA PHE A 309 -8.57 6.11 23.50
C PHE A 309 -9.18 7.22 22.63
N THR A 310 -10.31 7.78 23.02
CA THR A 310 -11.01 8.82 22.27
C THR A 310 -11.11 10.12 23.04
N ILE A 311 -10.95 11.22 22.30
CA ILE A 311 -11.09 12.58 22.80
C ILE A 311 -12.13 13.27 21.94
N ASN A 312 -13.15 13.83 22.58
CA ASN A 312 -14.19 14.58 21.92
C ASN A 312 -13.83 16.07 21.91
N THR A 313 -13.66 16.64 20.71
CA THR A 313 -13.25 18.03 20.50
C THR A 313 -14.39 18.95 20.06
N SER A 314 -15.66 18.53 20.28
CA SER A 314 -16.97 19.17 20.02
C SER A 314 -17.84 18.23 19.18
N ASP A 315 -17.67 18.26 17.85
CA ASP A 315 -18.41 17.42 16.88
C ASP A 315 -17.50 16.37 16.21
N THR A 316 -16.26 16.26 16.67
CA THR A 316 -15.27 15.30 16.16
C THR A 316 -14.78 14.42 17.29
N LEU A 317 -14.86 13.11 17.07
CA LEU A 317 -14.29 12.11 17.97
C LEU A 317 -12.90 11.74 17.44
N VAL A 318 -11.88 12.17 18.16
CA VAL A 318 -10.48 11.97 17.80
C VAL A 318 -9.96 10.69 18.47
N VAL A 319 -9.62 9.70 17.67
CA VAL A 319 -9.07 8.41 18.11
C VAL A 319 -7.56 8.53 18.23
N CYS A 320 -7.06 8.24 19.42
CA CYS A 320 -5.67 8.47 19.80
C CYS A 320 -5.01 7.13 20.13
N PRO A 321 -3.87 6.76 19.51
CA PRO A 321 -3.10 5.60 19.89
C PRO A 321 -2.54 5.76 21.31
N LYS A 322 -2.52 4.67 22.08
CA LYS A 322 -1.84 4.61 23.38
C LYS A 322 -0.33 4.48 23.25
N ARG A 323 0.15 4.08 22.07
CA ARG A 323 1.57 3.90 21.77
C ARG A 323 2.30 5.23 22.01
N ASN A 324 3.45 5.16 22.69
CA ASN A 324 4.31 6.30 23.04
C ASN A 324 3.71 7.28 24.06
N LEU A 325 2.60 6.95 24.73
CA LEU A 325 2.13 7.71 25.89
C LEU A 325 2.60 7.07 27.21
N PRO A 326 3.01 7.86 28.22
CA PRO A 326 3.32 7.33 29.54
C PRO A 326 2.12 6.60 30.14
N LYS A 327 2.30 5.35 30.58
CA LYS A 327 1.21 4.54 31.17
C LYS A 327 0.57 5.24 32.38
N GLU A 328 1.39 5.86 33.22
CA GLU A 328 0.98 6.61 34.41
C GLU A 328 0.05 7.79 34.09
N TYR A 329 0.14 8.35 32.88
CA TYR A 329 -0.74 9.42 32.43
C TYR A 329 -2.12 8.88 32.05
N LEU A 330 -2.16 7.75 31.32
CA LEU A 330 -3.41 7.11 30.92
C LEU A 330 -4.21 6.54 32.11
N GLU A 331 -3.52 6.10 33.16
CA GLU A 331 -4.15 5.56 34.38
C GLU A 331 -4.86 6.63 35.23
N LYS A 332 -4.49 7.92 35.07
CA LYS A 332 -5.09 9.03 35.81
C LYS A 332 -6.33 9.62 35.14
N LEU A 333 -6.52 9.42 33.84
CA LEU A 333 -7.63 9.98 33.07
C LEU A 333 -8.94 9.22 33.32
N GLN A 334 -9.98 9.96 33.72
CA GLN A 334 -11.34 9.45 33.88
C GLN A 334 -12.26 9.99 32.76
N PRO A 335 -13.23 9.19 32.27
CA PRO A 335 -14.23 9.66 31.32
C PRO A 335 -14.92 10.95 31.78
N GLY A 336 -14.83 12.00 30.96
CA GLY A 336 -15.32 13.35 31.29
C GLY A 336 -14.22 14.37 31.59
N ASP A 337 -12.99 13.93 31.82
CA ASP A 337 -11.86 14.82 32.06
C ASP A 337 -11.51 15.63 30.81
N TYR A 338 -11.31 16.93 30.99
CA TYR A 338 -10.73 17.77 29.94
C TYR A 338 -9.22 17.61 29.94
N THR A 339 -8.64 17.34 28.78
CA THR A 339 -7.20 17.17 28.65
C THR A 339 -6.68 17.71 27.32
N THR A 340 -5.39 18.02 27.31
CA THR A 340 -4.64 18.40 26.12
C THR A 340 -3.41 17.50 25.99
N PHE A 341 -3.19 16.95 24.81
CA PHE A 341 -2.02 16.10 24.52
C PHE A 341 -1.54 16.34 23.09
N VAL A 342 -0.32 15.92 22.82
CA VAL A 342 0.28 15.90 21.49
C VAL A 342 0.73 14.47 21.25
N ILE A 343 0.36 13.89 20.11
CA ILE A 343 0.93 12.61 19.71
C ILE A 343 2.26 12.89 19.05
N GLU A 344 3.33 12.29 19.58
CA GLU A 344 4.64 12.40 18.94
C GLU A 344 4.61 11.76 17.55
N GLU A 345 5.18 12.45 16.55
CA GLU A 345 5.37 11.89 15.21
C GLU A 345 6.07 10.54 15.29
N ALA A 346 5.53 9.55 14.57
CA ALA A 346 6.27 8.33 14.32
C ALA A 346 7.63 8.73 13.71
N PRO A 347 8.74 8.16 14.20
CA PRO A 347 10.05 8.63 13.79
C PRO A 347 10.19 8.48 12.27
N LYS A 348 10.57 9.57 11.60
CA LYS A 348 10.70 9.62 10.13
C LYS A 348 11.70 8.56 9.67
N ILE A 349 11.53 8.01 8.48
CA ILE A 349 12.43 6.99 7.95
C ILE A 349 13.65 7.68 7.32
N LEU A 350 14.85 7.35 7.81
CA LEU A 350 16.12 7.82 7.25
C LEU A 350 16.59 6.92 6.09
N ILE A 351 16.52 5.60 6.27
CA ILE A 351 16.81 4.60 5.23
C ILE A 351 15.61 3.64 5.11
N PRO A 352 14.94 3.56 3.95
CA PRO A 352 13.78 2.72 3.79
C PRO A 352 14.12 1.22 3.80
N ALA A 353 13.14 0.45 4.27
CA ALA A 353 13.15 -1.00 4.13
C ALA A 353 12.91 -1.38 2.66
N LYS A 354 13.71 -2.29 2.13
CA LYS A 354 13.58 -2.82 0.78
C LYS A 354 13.00 -4.22 0.81
N ARG A 355 11.93 -4.44 0.03
CA ARG A 355 11.30 -5.76 -0.09
C ARG A 355 11.97 -6.57 -1.19
N MET A 356 12.95 -7.39 -0.82
CA MET A 356 13.48 -8.41 -1.72
C MET A 356 12.46 -9.54 -1.93
N LYS A 357 12.43 -10.09 -3.16
CA LYS A 357 11.62 -11.26 -3.51
C LYS A 357 12.06 -12.50 -2.71
N LEU A 358 11.23 -13.52 -2.66
CA LEU A 358 11.62 -14.82 -2.13
C LEU A 358 12.59 -15.50 -3.10
N LEU A 359 13.58 -16.24 -2.56
CA LEU A 359 14.48 -17.05 -3.37
C LEU A 359 13.72 -18.24 -3.94
N THR A 360 13.57 -18.28 -5.27
CA THR A 360 12.94 -19.40 -5.97
C THR A 360 13.94 -20.53 -6.19
N ALA A 361 13.42 -21.75 -6.37
CA ALA A 361 14.26 -22.91 -6.71
C ALA A 361 15.05 -22.70 -8.01
N GLU A 362 14.44 -22.04 -9.00
CA GLU A 362 15.09 -21.66 -10.26
C GLU A 362 16.26 -20.72 -10.05
N LYS A 363 16.05 -19.64 -9.28
CA LYS A 363 17.11 -18.65 -9.03
C LYS A 363 18.26 -19.24 -8.22
N LEU A 364 17.95 -20.09 -7.24
CA LEU A 364 18.96 -20.84 -6.48
C LEU A 364 19.78 -21.75 -7.40
N SER A 365 19.13 -22.48 -8.30
CA SER A 365 19.80 -23.39 -9.24
C SER A 365 20.70 -22.63 -10.21
N GLN A 366 20.24 -21.47 -10.71
CA GLN A 366 21.06 -20.58 -11.52
C GLN A 366 22.32 -20.15 -10.77
N MET A 367 22.20 -19.64 -9.54
CA MET A 367 23.34 -19.17 -8.74
C MET A 367 24.36 -20.29 -8.47
N VAL A 368 23.89 -21.51 -8.20
CA VAL A 368 24.75 -22.69 -8.00
C VAL A 368 25.49 -23.06 -9.28
N SER A 369 24.81 -23.06 -10.43
CA SER A 369 25.41 -23.41 -11.73
C SER A 369 26.46 -22.39 -12.20
N GLU A 370 26.32 -21.12 -11.79
CA GLU A 370 27.24 -20.05 -12.15
C GLU A 370 28.50 -20.05 -11.29
N ASP A 371 28.49 -20.73 -10.14
CA ASP A 371 29.59 -20.80 -9.18
C ASP A 371 30.85 -21.48 -9.74
N LEU A 372 32.01 -20.98 -9.33
CA LEU A 372 33.32 -21.43 -9.80
C LEU A 372 33.63 -22.87 -9.35
N LEU A 373 33.24 -23.27 -8.15
CA LEU A 373 33.50 -24.61 -7.61
C LEU A 373 32.62 -25.65 -8.30
N THR A 374 31.35 -25.33 -8.56
CA THR A 374 30.44 -26.19 -9.35
C THR A 374 31.02 -26.44 -10.75
N LYS A 375 31.44 -25.39 -11.44
CA LYS A 375 32.05 -25.49 -12.78
C LYS A 375 33.36 -26.28 -12.77
N SER A 376 34.20 -26.10 -11.74
CA SER A 376 35.50 -26.77 -11.65
C SER A 376 35.36 -28.26 -11.35
N SER A 377 34.46 -28.62 -10.44
CA SER A 377 34.18 -30.03 -10.10
C SER A 377 33.55 -30.79 -11.28
N ARG A 378 32.65 -30.15 -12.04
CA ARG A 378 32.09 -30.73 -13.28
C ARG A 378 33.18 -31.05 -14.31
N LYS A 379 34.17 -30.15 -14.51
CA LYS A 379 35.32 -30.41 -15.39
C LYS A 379 36.18 -31.60 -14.97
N VAL A 380 36.37 -31.81 -13.66
CA VAL A 380 37.12 -32.96 -13.15
C VAL A 380 36.40 -34.26 -13.50
N ILE A 381 35.07 -34.29 -13.35
CA ILE A 381 34.23 -35.43 -13.71
C ILE A 381 34.29 -35.69 -15.22
N GLU A 382 34.24 -34.66 -16.06
CA GLU A 382 34.38 -34.80 -17.52
C GLU A 382 35.73 -35.41 -17.92
N MET A 383 36.81 -34.95 -17.28
CA MET A 383 38.17 -35.47 -17.52
C MET A 383 38.27 -36.95 -17.15
N LEU A 384 37.80 -37.32 -15.95
CA LEU A 384 37.83 -38.71 -15.47
C LEU A 384 36.88 -39.59 -16.28
N SER A 385 35.72 -39.08 -16.69
CA SER A 385 34.77 -39.79 -17.56
C SER A 385 35.38 -40.12 -18.92
N LYS A 386 36.18 -39.19 -19.48
CA LYS A 386 36.93 -39.44 -20.72
C LYS A 386 37.96 -40.55 -20.55
N THR A 387 38.66 -40.61 -19.42
CA THR A 387 39.61 -41.69 -19.15
C THR A 387 38.92 -43.04 -18.97
N VAL A 388 37.87 -43.08 -18.15
CA VAL A 388 37.18 -44.32 -17.78
C VAL A 388 36.34 -44.88 -18.94
N TYR A 389 35.60 -44.04 -19.67
CA TYR A 389 34.62 -44.47 -20.69
C TYR A 389 34.97 -44.03 -22.12
N GLY A 390 36.04 -43.27 -22.33
CA GLY A 390 36.40 -42.72 -23.63
C GLY A 390 35.56 -41.51 -24.08
N LYS A 391 34.58 -41.07 -23.27
CA LYS A 391 33.66 -39.96 -23.57
C LYS A 391 33.53 -39.03 -22.37
N SER A 392 33.82 -37.73 -22.55
CA SER A 392 33.79 -36.74 -21.46
C SER A 392 32.38 -36.43 -20.97
N ASN A 393 31.38 -36.46 -21.85
CA ASN A 393 29.99 -36.07 -21.54
C ASN A 393 29.08 -37.25 -21.17
N ILE A 394 29.62 -38.44 -20.95
CA ILE A 394 28.80 -39.65 -20.69
C ILE A 394 27.97 -39.55 -19.39
N LEU A 395 28.41 -38.71 -18.45
CA LEU A 395 27.72 -38.46 -17.18
C LEU A 395 26.98 -37.12 -17.13
N GLU A 396 26.92 -36.36 -18.22
CA GLU A 396 26.37 -34.98 -18.23
C GLU A 396 24.93 -34.92 -17.67
N GLU A 397 24.01 -35.71 -18.23
CA GLU A 397 22.62 -35.77 -17.77
C GLU A 397 22.51 -36.23 -16.31
N LYS A 398 23.38 -37.14 -15.87
CA LYS A 398 23.44 -37.58 -14.47
C LYS A 398 23.93 -36.47 -13.56
N MET A 399 24.89 -35.66 -14.00
CA MET A 399 25.37 -34.51 -13.23
C MET A 399 24.33 -33.39 -13.16
N ASP A 400 23.54 -33.19 -14.22
CA ASP A 400 22.39 -32.26 -14.17
C ASP A 400 21.36 -32.70 -13.13
N LEU A 401 21.12 -34.01 -12.99
CA LEU A 401 20.27 -34.57 -11.94
C LEU A 401 20.89 -34.40 -10.54
N VAL A 402 22.20 -34.58 -10.38
CA VAL A 402 22.90 -34.33 -9.10
C VAL A 402 22.82 -32.87 -8.70
N GLU A 403 22.94 -31.93 -9.65
CA GLU A 403 22.80 -30.50 -9.39
C GLU A 403 21.40 -30.10 -8.89
N GLN A 404 20.37 -30.77 -9.39
CA GLN A 404 19.01 -30.63 -8.89
C GLN A 404 18.80 -31.35 -7.55
N GLN A 405 19.42 -32.52 -7.39
CA GLN A 405 19.22 -33.45 -6.29
C GLN A 405 20.57 -34.02 -5.80
N PRO A 406 21.28 -33.30 -4.91
CA PRO A 406 22.65 -33.67 -4.54
C PRO A 406 22.81 -35.06 -3.92
N HIS A 407 21.77 -35.57 -3.25
CA HIS A 407 21.78 -36.92 -2.66
C HIS A 407 21.99 -38.05 -3.70
N LEU A 408 21.70 -37.78 -4.99
CA LEU A 408 21.92 -38.75 -6.06
C LEU A 408 23.41 -38.99 -6.36
N GLY A 409 24.31 -38.07 -5.99
CA GLY A 409 25.74 -38.23 -6.26
C GLY A 409 26.32 -39.48 -5.60
N GLU A 410 25.96 -39.74 -4.35
CA GLU A 410 26.38 -40.94 -3.62
C GLU A 410 25.82 -42.22 -4.26
N VAL A 411 24.57 -42.18 -4.71
CA VAL A 411 23.89 -43.31 -5.37
C VAL A 411 24.58 -43.64 -6.69
N ILE A 412 24.85 -42.63 -7.51
CA ILE A 412 25.52 -42.79 -8.81
C ILE A 412 26.94 -43.30 -8.62
N ALA A 413 27.71 -42.70 -7.69
CA ALA A 413 29.09 -43.12 -7.43
C ALA A 413 29.15 -44.57 -6.92
N THR A 414 28.22 -44.97 -6.04
CA THR A 414 28.14 -46.36 -5.55
C THR A 414 27.74 -47.33 -6.65
N GLY A 415 26.80 -46.92 -7.52
CA GLY A 415 26.41 -47.70 -8.71
C GLY A 415 27.60 -47.96 -9.63
N ILE A 416 28.37 -46.92 -9.96
CA ILE A 416 29.59 -47.04 -10.79
C ILE A 416 30.66 -47.90 -10.10
N ARG A 417 30.83 -47.78 -8.78
CA ARG A 417 31.81 -48.58 -8.04
C ARG A 417 31.46 -50.07 -8.04
N ASN A 418 30.18 -50.41 -7.95
CA ASN A 418 29.71 -51.80 -7.91
C ASN A 418 29.62 -52.43 -9.29
N ASP A 419 29.20 -51.66 -10.30
CA ASP A 419 29.10 -52.09 -11.69
C ASP A 419 29.52 -50.93 -12.63
N PRO A 420 30.83 -50.81 -12.92
CA PRO A 420 31.34 -49.74 -13.78
C PRO A 420 30.77 -49.75 -15.19
N GLU A 421 30.43 -50.93 -15.74
CA GLU A 421 29.90 -51.03 -17.11
C GLU A 421 28.40 -50.71 -17.20
N SER A 422 27.71 -50.51 -16.06
CA SER A 422 26.30 -50.04 -16.01
C SER A 422 26.07 -48.68 -16.68
N ILE A 423 27.12 -47.87 -16.81
CA ILE A 423 27.07 -46.58 -17.51
C ILE A 423 27.38 -46.77 -19.00
N SER A 424 28.51 -47.40 -19.29
CA SER A 424 29.05 -47.64 -20.63
C SER A 424 30.23 -48.60 -20.52
N LYS A 425 30.60 -49.25 -21.62
CA LYS A 425 31.86 -50.03 -21.68
C LYS A 425 33.05 -49.15 -21.29
N LEU A 426 33.97 -49.69 -20.48
CA LEU A 426 35.21 -48.98 -20.14
C LEU A 426 36.11 -48.85 -21.36
N SER A 427 36.91 -47.79 -21.38
CA SER A 427 37.89 -47.52 -22.41
C SER A 427 38.93 -48.64 -22.51
N GLY A 428 39.41 -48.92 -23.73
CA GLY A 428 40.41 -49.96 -23.98
C GLY A 428 39.83 -51.35 -24.27
N ALA A 429 40.72 -52.26 -24.67
CA ALA A 429 40.36 -53.62 -25.06
C ALA A 429 40.76 -54.62 -23.99
N GLU A 430 39.92 -55.63 -23.81
CA GLU A 430 40.16 -56.79 -22.99
C GLU A 430 39.93 -58.02 -23.87
N CYS A 431 41.01 -58.70 -24.25
CA CYS A 431 40.96 -59.87 -25.13
C CYS A 431 41.37 -61.13 -24.36
N ALA A 432 40.56 -62.18 -24.50
CA ALA A 432 40.90 -63.52 -24.03
C ALA A 432 41.72 -64.24 -25.11
N LEU A 433 42.97 -64.60 -24.80
CA LEU A 433 43.77 -65.50 -25.62
C LEU A 433 43.63 -66.92 -25.04
N PHE A 434 43.27 -67.87 -25.90
CA PHE A 434 43.13 -69.30 -25.56
C PHE A 434 42.23 -69.60 -24.35
N GLY A 435 41.16 -68.83 -24.14
CA GLY A 435 40.09 -69.16 -23.18
C GLY A 435 40.44 -69.06 -21.69
N TYR A 436 41.70 -68.79 -21.33
CA TYR A 436 42.15 -68.83 -19.93
C TYR A 436 43.04 -67.63 -19.50
N THR A 437 43.55 -66.79 -20.41
CA THR A 437 44.34 -65.59 -20.06
C THR A 437 43.80 -64.32 -20.73
N PHE A 438 43.52 -63.30 -19.92
CA PHE A 438 43.03 -61.99 -20.36
C PHE A 438 44.17 -60.98 -20.42
N PHE A 439 44.40 -60.39 -21.61
CA PHE A 439 45.30 -59.26 -21.78
C PHE A 439 44.49 -57.96 -21.82
N LYS A 440 44.79 -57.04 -20.89
CA LYS A 440 44.19 -55.71 -20.82
C LYS A 440 45.13 -54.69 -21.46
N SER A 441 44.62 -53.87 -22.39
CA SER A 441 45.38 -52.73 -22.93
C SER A 441 45.74 -51.75 -21.82
N GLU A 442 46.81 -50.95 -22.00
CA GLU A 442 47.19 -49.91 -21.03
C GLU A 442 46.03 -48.94 -20.74
N THR A 443 45.24 -48.62 -21.77
CA THR A 443 44.03 -47.80 -21.66
C THR A 443 42.96 -48.44 -20.77
N ARG A 444 42.80 -49.77 -20.81
CA ARG A 444 41.85 -50.51 -19.97
C ARG A 444 42.31 -50.56 -18.52
N GLN A 445 43.60 -50.78 -18.28
CA GLN A 445 44.18 -50.76 -16.94
C GLN A 445 44.06 -49.37 -16.30
N LEU A 446 44.29 -48.29 -17.08
CA LEU A 446 44.12 -46.92 -16.62
C LEU A 446 42.64 -46.60 -16.32
N ALA A 447 41.73 -47.02 -17.19
CA ALA A 447 40.29 -46.84 -16.97
C ALA A 447 39.83 -47.49 -15.66
N GLU A 448 40.23 -48.73 -15.39
CA GLU A 448 39.89 -49.43 -14.15
C GLU A 448 40.49 -48.77 -12.91
N LYS A 449 41.73 -48.27 -13.00
CA LYS A 449 42.43 -47.59 -11.91
C LYS A 449 41.78 -46.26 -11.53
N ASP A 450 41.19 -45.54 -12.48
CA ASP A 450 40.61 -44.22 -12.26
C ASP A 450 39.13 -44.26 -11.83
N ILE A 451 38.47 -45.42 -11.83
CA ILE A 451 37.08 -45.58 -11.35
C ILE A 451 36.89 -45.04 -9.92
N PRO A 452 37.75 -45.35 -8.93
CA PRO A 452 37.62 -44.79 -7.58
C PRO A 452 37.69 -43.26 -7.58
N ALA A 453 38.63 -42.69 -8.34
CA ALA A 453 38.79 -41.24 -8.45
C ALA A 453 37.56 -40.58 -9.10
N LEU A 454 36.96 -41.21 -10.12
CA LEU A 454 35.70 -40.74 -10.72
C LEU A 454 34.55 -40.76 -9.71
N CYS A 455 34.42 -41.85 -8.95
CA CYS A 455 33.39 -41.97 -7.91
C CYS A 455 33.56 -40.89 -6.84
N ASP A 456 34.79 -40.66 -6.39
CA ASP A 456 35.10 -39.66 -5.36
C ASP A 456 34.86 -38.24 -5.88
N ALA A 457 35.16 -37.96 -7.16
CA ALA A 457 34.85 -36.69 -7.80
C ALA A 457 33.35 -36.41 -7.87
N ILE A 458 32.52 -37.41 -8.19
CA ILE A 458 31.05 -37.30 -8.22
C ILE A 458 30.50 -37.01 -6.81
N LYS A 459 30.98 -37.73 -5.80
CA LYS A 459 30.60 -37.49 -4.39
C LYS A 459 30.98 -36.09 -3.95
N SER A 460 32.22 -35.68 -4.22
CA SER A 460 32.72 -34.35 -3.88
C SER A 460 31.94 -33.24 -4.57
N HIS A 461 31.55 -33.43 -5.84
CA HIS A 461 30.69 -32.49 -6.57
C HIS A 461 29.31 -32.34 -5.91
N ALA A 462 28.67 -33.46 -5.56
CA ALA A 462 27.39 -33.46 -4.86
C ALA A 462 27.46 -32.75 -3.49
N ASP A 463 28.50 -33.04 -2.69
CA ASP A 463 28.70 -32.40 -1.39
C ASP A 463 28.97 -30.90 -1.52
N THR A 464 29.73 -30.51 -2.54
CA THR A 464 30.00 -29.10 -2.88
C THR A 464 28.69 -28.37 -3.19
N ILE A 465 27.85 -28.93 -4.06
CA ILE A 465 26.53 -28.35 -4.40
C ILE A 465 25.64 -28.25 -3.17
N LYS A 466 25.60 -29.29 -2.31
CA LYS A 466 24.80 -29.29 -1.09
C LYS A 466 25.23 -28.15 -0.15
N LEU A 467 26.53 -27.95 0.05
CA LEU A 467 27.08 -26.88 0.86
C LEU A 467 26.74 -25.51 0.27
N LEU A 468 27.04 -25.30 -1.02
CA LEU A 468 26.76 -24.06 -1.75
C LEU A 468 25.29 -23.66 -1.70
N ARG A 469 24.36 -24.62 -1.88
CA ARG A 469 22.93 -24.35 -1.78
C ARG A 469 22.55 -23.82 -0.39
N SER A 470 23.13 -24.38 0.66
CA SER A 470 22.92 -23.93 2.03
C SER A 470 23.49 -22.53 2.23
N GLU A 471 24.72 -22.28 1.80
CA GLU A 471 25.39 -20.98 1.94
C GLU A 471 24.68 -19.86 1.18
N ILE A 472 24.33 -20.10 -0.09
CA ILE A 472 23.57 -19.14 -0.91
C ILE A 472 22.22 -18.83 -0.25
N SER A 473 21.51 -19.84 0.23
CA SER A 473 20.21 -19.65 0.88
C SER A 473 20.33 -18.84 2.17
N GLN A 474 21.34 -19.14 3.01
CA GLN A 474 21.59 -18.41 4.25
C GLN A 474 22.00 -16.96 3.98
N SER A 475 22.94 -16.75 3.05
CA SER A 475 23.41 -15.42 2.64
C SER A 475 22.27 -14.57 2.08
N TYR A 476 21.43 -15.15 1.21
CA TYR A 476 20.26 -14.48 0.66
C TYR A 476 19.24 -14.10 1.75
N GLN A 477 19.01 -14.99 2.72
CA GLN A 477 18.12 -14.70 3.84
C GLN A 477 18.68 -13.58 4.74
N ALA A 478 19.97 -13.61 5.03
CA ALA A 478 20.64 -12.57 5.80
C ALA A 478 20.59 -11.20 5.10
N GLU A 479 20.84 -11.18 3.79
CA GLU A 479 20.74 -9.99 2.96
C GLU A 479 19.30 -9.45 2.90
N ARG A 480 18.30 -10.33 2.74
CA ARG A 480 16.89 -9.96 2.79
C ARG A 480 16.49 -9.41 4.16
N TYR A 481 16.98 -9.99 5.24
CA TYR A 481 16.73 -9.47 6.59
C TYR A 481 17.35 -8.08 6.77
N ARG A 482 18.61 -7.91 6.36
CA ARG A 482 19.37 -6.66 6.40
C ARG A 482 18.65 -5.55 5.64
N GLU A 483 18.32 -5.80 4.37
CA GLU A 483 17.62 -4.83 3.50
C GLU A 483 16.19 -4.55 3.97
N GLY A 484 15.54 -5.52 4.62
CA GLY A 484 14.19 -5.39 5.16
C GLY A 484 14.09 -4.53 6.43
N GLN A 485 15.21 -4.16 7.06
CA GLN A 485 15.19 -3.26 8.22
C GLN A 485 15.09 -1.79 7.77
N PRO A 486 14.16 -0.99 8.29
CA PRO A 486 14.26 0.45 8.16
C PRO A 486 15.27 1.01 9.18
N VAL A 487 15.92 2.13 8.84
CA VAL A 487 16.59 2.99 9.82
C VAL A 487 15.76 4.25 9.93
N PHE A 488 15.30 4.56 11.13
CA PHE A 488 14.58 5.80 11.40
C PHE A 488 15.56 6.95 11.62
N GLU A 489 15.11 8.19 11.47
CA GLU A 489 15.86 9.37 11.85
C GLU A 489 16.11 9.37 13.37
N PRO A 490 17.19 10.01 13.85
CA PRO A 490 17.50 10.03 15.27
C PRO A 490 16.34 10.64 16.08
N GLU A 491 16.11 10.15 17.30
CA GLU A 491 15.13 10.75 18.21
C GLU A 491 15.57 12.15 18.64
N LYS A 492 14.65 12.94 19.22
CA LYS A 492 14.90 14.35 19.57
C LYS A 492 16.10 14.52 20.51
N SER A 493 16.26 13.61 21.47
CA SER A 493 17.41 13.52 22.39
C SER A 493 18.72 13.33 21.62
N LEU A 494 18.81 12.31 20.77
CA LEU A 494 19.98 12.08 19.95
C LEU A 494 20.25 13.22 18.94
N ARG A 495 19.24 13.79 18.28
CA ARG A 495 19.44 14.97 17.40
C ARG A 495 20.03 16.15 18.15
N LYS A 496 19.49 16.44 19.34
CA LYS A 496 20.03 17.49 20.20
C LYS A 496 21.48 17.18 20.54
N LEU A 497 21.79 15.95 20.95
CA LEU A 497 23.16 15.54 21.24
C LEU A 497 24.10 15.71 20.04
N LEU A 498 23.68 15.30 18.84
CA LEU A 498 24.46 15.44 17.60
C LEU A 498 24.77 16.89 17.25
N SER A 499 23.89 17.84 17.64
CA SER A 499 24.06 19.28 17.39
C SER A 499 24.98 20.00 18.39
N LEU A 500 25.35 19.35 19.50
CA LEU A 500 26.13 19.99 20.56
C LEU A 500 27.65 19.98 20.26
N PRO A 501 28.40 20.98 20.73
CA PRO A 501 29.87 20.95 20.73
C PRO A 501 30.41 19.72 21.44
N LYS A 502 31.57 19.23 20.99
CA LYS A 502 32.22 18.00 21.50
C LYS A 502 32.29 17.93 23.03
N GLU A 503 32.78 18.97 23.69
CA GLU A 503 32.95 19.01 25.15
C GLU A 503 31.60 18.87 25.91
N GLN A 504 30.54 19.47 25.37
CA GLN A 504 29.19 19.33 25.94
C GLN A 504 28.62 17.92 25.71
N ARG A 505 28.90 17.30 24.55
CA ARG A 505 28.52 15.90 24.28
C ARG A 505 29.18 14.95 25.26
N GLU A 506 30.49 15.08 25.47
CA GLU A 506 31.27 14.23 26.39
C GLU A 506 30.76 14.33 27.84
N ASN A 507 30.47 15.54 28.31
CA ASN A 507 29.89 15.74 29.65
C ASN A 507 28.52 15.07 29.79
N LEU A 508 27.59 15.31 28.85
CA LEU A 508 26.26 14.68 28.87
C LEU A 508 26.35 13.15 28.77
N LEU A 509 27.21 12.63 27.91
CA LEU A 509 27.41 11.19 27.76
C LEU A 509 28.00 10.56 29.01
N SER A 510 28.83 11.26 29.78
CA SER A 510 29.33 10.78 31.07
C SER A 510 28.22 10.70 32.12
N LEU A 511 27.40 11.75 32.21
CA LEU A 511 26.36 11.91 33.22
C LEU A 511 25.11 11.04 32.99
N PHE A 512 24.75 10.75 31.73
CA PHE A 512 23.46 10.12 31.39
C PHE A 512 23.63 8.74 30.68
N PRO A 513 23.55 7.61 31.43
CA PRO A 513 23.67 6.26 30.86
C PRO A 513 22.61 5.91 29.81
N GLU A 514 21.39 6.43 29.94
CA GLU A 514 20.30 6.17 28.98
C GLU A 514 20.61 6.77 27.61
N LEU A 515 21.28 7.92 27.57
CA LEU A 515 21.70 8.55 26.32
C LEU A 515 22.79 7.72 25.61
N ARG A 516 23.69 7.08 26.36
CA ARG A 516 24.67 6.13 25.80
C ARG A 516 24.00 4.90 25.20
N LYS A 517 22.96 4.37 25.87
CA LYS A 517 22.17 3.24 25.33
C LYS A 517 21.45 3.63 24.05
N GLU A 518 20.85 4.82 23.99
CA GLU A 518 20.19 5.36 22.78
C GLU A 518 21.17 5.42 21.60
N VAL A 519 22.36 6.01 21.81
CA VAL A 519 23.44 6.06 20.80
C VAL A 519 23.85 4.65 20.35
N TYR A 520 24.02 3.72 21.29
CA TYR A 520 24.39 2.33 20.99
C TYR A 520 23.34 1.63 20.12
N TYR A 521 22.06 1.70 20.49
CA TYR A 521 20.99 1.04 19.75
C TYR A 521 20.78 1.66 18.37
N TYR A 522 20.94 2.98 18.25
CA TYR A 522 20.86 3.66 16.97
C TYR A 522 22.02 3.25 16.03
N MET A 523 23.25 3.19 16.54
CA MET A 523 24.40 2.70 15.77
C MET A 523 24.23 1.23 15.37
N LYS A 524 23.67 0.40 16.27
CA LYS A 524 23.35 -1.00 15.97
C LYS A 524 22.32 -1.11 14.84
N ALA A 525 21.29 -0.27 14.81
CA ALA A 525 20.30 -0.24 13.73
C ALA A 525 20.94 0.11 12.38
N ILE A 526 21.85 1.09 12.35
CA ILE A 526 22.62 1.45 11.15
C ILE A 526 23.45 0.26 10.66
N ASN A 527 24.26 -0.34 11.54
CA ASN A 527 25.14 -1.46 11.18
C ASN A 527 24.36 -2.70 10.73
N ASN A 528 23.16 -2.91 11.27
CA ASN A 528 22.28 -4.00 10.84
C ASN A 528 21.64 -3.76 9.47
N ARG A 529 21.62 -2.52 8.97
CA ARG A 529 21.01 -2.16 7.69
C ARG A 529 22.03 -2.00 6.55
N LEU A 530 23.22 -1.49 6.87
CA LEU A 530 24.23 -1.17 5.87
C LEU A 530 25.08 -2.39 5.51
N SER A 531 25.38 -2.54 4.22
CA SER A 531 26.31 -3.57 3.74
C SER A 531 27.77 -3.11 3.90
N PRO A 532 28.75 -4.01 3.78
CA PRO A 532 30.16 -3.63 3.77
C PRO A 532 30.50 -2.56 2.71
N LYS A 533 29.87 -2.64 1.52
CA LYS A 533 30.05 -1.65 0.45
C LYS A 533 29.45 -0.28 0.80
N ASP A 534 28.39 -0.26 1.59
CA ASP A 534 27.79 1.00 2.05
C ASP A 534 28.69 1.68 3.09
N HIS A 535 29.29 0.89 3.99
CA HIS A 535 30.27 1.40 4.94
C HIS A 535 31.52 1.95 4.25
N GLU A 536 31.99 1.30 3.18
CA GLU A 536 33.08 1.79 2.33
C GLU A 536 32.69 3.12 1.66
N ALA A 537 31.52 3.19 1.02
CA ALA A 537 31.04 4.42 0.41
C ALA A 537 30.89 5.58 1.41
N ILE A 538 30.45 5.30 2.65
CA ILE A 538 30.41 6.30 3.73
C ILE A 538 31.82 6.77 4.10
N ALA A 539 32.77 5.86 4.25
CA ALA A 539 34.15 6.20 4.61
C ALA A 539 34.78 7.13 3.57
N GLU A 540 34.53 6.85 2.29
CA GLU A 540 35.08 7.60 1.14
C GLU A 540 34.31 8.89 0.80
N ASN A 541 33.18 9.18 1.45
CA ASN A 541 32.22 10.22 1.02
C ASN A 541 31.68 10.01 -0.41
N ASN A 542 31.59 8.76 -0.86
CA ASN A 542 31.08 8.45 -2.19
C ASN A 542 29.54 8.42 -2.20
N HIS A 543 28.93 9.61 -2.23
CA HIS A 543 27.48 9.78 -2.19
C HIS A 543 26.76 9.08 -3.37
N ALA A 544 27.38 9.05 -4.56
CA ALA A 544 26.80 8.42 -5.73
C ALA A 544 26.75 6.89 -5.59
N MET A 545 27.83 6.29 -5.08
CA MET A 545 27.85 4.85 -4.80
C MET A 545 26.83 4.49 -3.72
N PHE A 546 26.76 5.27 -2.64
CA PHE A 546 25.79 5.03 -1.56
C PHE A 546 24.34 5.18 -2.03
N ALA A 547 24.03 6.23 -2.80
CA ALA A 547 22.71 6.43 -3.42
C ALA A 547 22.31 5.23 -4.28
N LYS A 548 23.23 4.73 -5.11
CA LYS A 548 23.01 3.57 -5.97
C LYS A 548 22.78 2.29 -5.18
N ASN A 549 23.56 2.03 -4.12
CA ASN A 549 23.41 0.82 -3.33
C ASN A 549 22.11 0.81 -2.50
N THR A 550 21.65 1.98 -2.06
CA THR A 550 20.50 2.13 -1.16
C THR A 550 19.19 2.48 -1.87
N ASP A 551 19.21 2.67 -3.19
CA ASP A 551 18.09 3.17 -4.00
C ASP A 551 17.55 4.53 -3.50
N LEU A 552 18.43 5.38 -2.95
CA LEU A 552 18.08 6.69 -2.42
C LEU A 552 18.38 7.82 -3.42
N PRO A 553 17.55 8.89 -3.45
CA PRO A 553 17.92 10.12 -4.14
C PRO A 553 19.26 10.67 -3.63
N LEU A 554 20.07 11.26 -4.52
CA LEU A 554 21.43 11.71 -4.20
C LEU A 554 21.47 12.68 -3.00
N ASP A 555 20.50 13.58 -2.87
CA ASP A 555 20.48 14.53 -1.76
C ASP A 555 20.14 13.86 -0.43
N LYS A 556 19.25 12.85 -0.44
CA LYS A 556 18.96 12.05 0.76
C LYS A 556 20.14 11.17 1.15
N ALA A 557 20.88 10.65 0.16
CA ALA A 557 22.11 9.90 0.39
C ALA A 557 23.19 10.74 1.08
N LYS A 558 23.35 12.02 0.71
CA LYS A 558 24.25 12.96 1.41
C LYS A 558 23.85 13.12 2.87
N GLU A 559 22.58 13.42 3.12
CA GLU A 559 22.03 13.59 4.48
C GLU A 559 22.28 12.36 5.36
N VAL A 560 22.04 11.16 4.83
CA VAL A 560 22.27 9.90 5.55
C VAL A 560 23.74 9.72 5.90
N ILE A 561 24.65 9.97 4.95
CA ILE A 561 26.09 9.87 5.19
C ILE A 561 26.52 10.81 6.32
N ASP A 562 26.05 12.06 6.30
CA ASP A 562 26.39 13.05 7.32
C ASP A 562 25.90 12.61 8.71
N ILE A 563 24.64 12.18 8.82
CA ILE A 563 24.07 11.68 10.07
C ILE A 563 24.84 10.46 10.59
N VAL A 564 25.13 9.48 9.73
CA VAL A 564 25.86 8.27 10.12
C VAL A 564 27.26 8.61 10.62
N LYS A 565 27.95 9.57 10.00
CA LYS A 565 29.28 10.03 10.46
C LYS A 565 29.21 10.72 11.82
N SER A 566 28.27 11.65 12.01
CA SER A 566 28.08 12.32 13.29
C SER A 566 27.72 11.32 14.40
N VAL A 567 26.84 10.36 14.13
CA VAL A 567 26.49 9.30 15.08
C VAL A 567 27.69 8.42 15.42
N LYS A 568 28.51 8.06 14.43
CA LYS A 568 29.73 7.25 14.65
C LYS A 568 30.71 7.98 15.58
N GLU A 569 30.87 9.29 15.41
CA GLU A 569 31.70 10.11 16.29
C GLU A 569 31.17 10.11 17.74
N VAL A 570 29.87 10.34 17.91
CA VAL A 570 29.21 10.34 19.23
C VAL A 570 29.24 8.94 19.88
N TYR A 571 29.13 7.89 19.08
CA TYR A 571 29.24 6.51 19.55
C TYR A 571 30.63 6.21 20.13
N GLU A 572 31.70 6.69 19.50
CA GLU A 572 33.05 6.54 20.06
C GLU A 572 33.22 7.34 21.36
N GLN A 573 32.67 8.55 21.45
CA GLN A 573 32.66 9.33 22.70
C GLN A 573 31.90 8.60 23.83
N ALA A 574 30.75 8.01 23.50
CA ALA A 574 29.96 7.23 24.45
C ALA A 574 30.71 6.00 24.96
N ARG A 575 31.47 5.32 24.09
CA ARG A 575 32.30 4.17 24.44
C ARG A 575 33.44 4.55 25.38
N ILE A 576 34.11 5.67 25.14
CA ILE A 576 35.17 6.20 26.01
C ILE A 576 34.60 6.53 27.39
N ALA A 577 33.48 7.28 27.45
CA ALA A 577 32.82 7.64 28.71
C ALA A 577 32.42 6.41 29.55
N GLN A 578 32.02 5.32 28.89
CA GLN A 578 31.69 4.07 29.58
C GLN A 578 32.92 3.39 30.22
N ILE A 579 34.08 3.44 29.54
CA ILE A 579 35.35 2.88 30.03
C ILE A 579 35.89 3.70 31.21
N ASP A 580 35.80 5.03 31.14
CA ASP A 580 36.28 5.89 32.23
C ASP A 580 35.43 5.72 33.49
N GLN A 581 34.11 5.55 33.32
CA GLN A 581 33.21 5.25 34.43
C GLN A 581 33.47 3.87 35.06
N SER A 582 33.82 2.85 34.27
CA SER A 582 34.17 1.53 34.82
C SER A 582 35.49 1.58 35.59
N LYS A 583 36.52 2.25 35.05
CA LYS A 583 37.81 2.45 35.75
C LYS A 583 37.66 3.22 37.06
N SER A 584 36.84 4.28 37.07
CA SER A 584 36.56 5.05 38.29
C SER A 584 35.84 4.22 39.35
N ARG A 585 34.93 3.32 38.95
CA ARG A 585 34.27 2.38 39.86
C ARG A 585 35.24 1.33 40.39
N ASP A 586 36.10 0.77 39.55
CA ASP A 586 37.09 -0.23 39.97
C ASP A 586 38.11 0.37 40.96
N LEU A 587 38.54 1.63 40.74
CA LEU A 587 39.37 2.37 41.68
C LEU A 587 38.66 2.68 43.00
N ALA A 588 37.35 2.96 42.97
CA ALA A 588 36.56 3.20 44.19
C ALA A 588 36.31 1.90 45.00
N VAL A 589 36.28 0.74 44.34
CA VAL A 589 36.15 -0.59 44.98
C VAL A 589 37.47 -1.08 45.57
N VAL A 590 38.62 -0.68 45.01
CA VAL A 590 39.95 -1.02 45.56
C VAL A 590 40.33 -0.16 46.78
N HIS A 591 39.64 0.97 47.00
CA HIS A 591 39.86 1.87 48.14
C HIS A 591 38.83 1.71 49.28
N HIS A 592 37.93 0.72 49.20
CA HIS A 592 37.05 0.28 50.27
C HIS A 592 37.41 -1.15 50.69
#